data_AF-A0A7L1JY57-F1
#
_entry.id   AF-A0A7L1JY57-F1
#
_cell.length_a   1.000
_cell.length_b   1.000
_cell.length_c   1.000
_cell.angle_alpha   90.00
_cell.angle_beta   90.00
_cell.angle_gamma   90.00
#
_symmetry.space_group_name_H-M   'P 1'
#
loop_
_entity.id
_entity.type
_entity.pdbx_description
1 polymer ?
#
loop_
_entity_poly.entity_id
_entity_poly.type
_entity_poly.pdbx_seq_one_letter_code
_entity_poly.pdbx_strand_id
1 'polypeptide(L)'
;MAGPRRPAEGCSCRNTDCLERPLRRLFQGLGSGVAACPWPFLLVPLLLSGGLGAGFFFLPQRQADDIEGQFTPTWGPAKAERDFVRRYFPTDDSERFSAPRLPTEGTYAAFIAVAAREGSVLDRAARADLHRLDNAVRSLSAAEYEQLCVRSDGACAGPCPEALLPLLGDAGANADAAVEDLTFPVSNGSFLGAALGGVRTGAGGRVLSARALKLVYYLQEDGPAAAESRRWLEGFLQEVPSHLAALKNIQVTYFTSLSRQQEFEGNTKSVIPLFSITYFLTITFSVVSCLRLSCIRNNVWLACCGVVSAGLAVLSSFGLMLFCGVPFVVTVTNAPFLILGK
;
A
#
# COMPACT_ATOMS: atom_id res chain seq x y z
N MET A 1 59.25 58.96 -21.76
CA MET A 1 57.85 59.41 -21.65
C MET A 1 57.04 58.26 -21.06
N ALA A 2 56.69 58.37 -19.78
CA ALA A 2 55.91 57.39 -19.05
C ALA A 2 54.42 57.63 -19.31
N GLY A 3 53.72 56.64 -19.85
CA GLY A 3 52.26 56.63 -19.94
C GLY A 3 51.62 56.33 -18.57
N PRO A 4 50.45 56.89 -18.26
CA PRO A 4 49.92 56.94 -16.90
C PRO A 4 49.46 55.55 -16.41
N ARG A 5 49.93 55.19 -15.22
CA ARG A 5 49.41 54.05 -14.44
C ARG A 5 47.94 54.33 -14.09
N ARG A 6 47.04 53.44 -14.49
CA ARG A 6 45.64 53.45 -14.04
C ARG A 6 45.58 53.27 -12.51
N PRO A 7 44.65 53.96 -11.84
CA PRO A 7 44.61 54.02 -10.39
C PRO A 7 44.15 52.68 -9.79
N ALA A 8 44.59 52.48 -8.55
CA ALA A 8 44.32 51.34 -7.70
C ALA A 8 42.93 50.72 -7.88
N GLU A 9 42.90 49.42 -8.18
CA GLU A 9 41.73 48.59 -7.93
C GLU A 9 41.36 48.75 -6.45
N GLY A 10 40.23 49.43 -6.23
CA GLY A 10 39.65 49.59 -4.90
C GLY A 10 39.46 48.23 -4.26
N CYS A 11 39.96 48.09 -3.03
CA CYS A 11 39.72 46.94 -2.17
C CYS A 11 38.21 46.68 -2.04
N SER A 12 37.71 45.69 -2.77
CA SER A 12 36.41 45.09 -2.49
C SER A 12 36.58 44.13 -1.31
N CYS A 13 36.14 44.54 -0.12
CA CYS A 13 36.11 43.71 1.08
C CYS A 13 35.02 42.63 0.99
N ARG A 14 35.24 41.62 0.14
CA ARG A 14 34.55 40.31 0.20
C ARG A 14 35.52 39.20 -0.22
N ASN A 15 36.65 39.11 0.49
CA ASN A 15 37.68 38.09 0.27
C ASN A 15 37.19 36.70 0.73
N THR A 16 36.53 35.96 -0.17
CA THR A 16 36.43 34.49 -0.08
C THR A 16 37.77 33.80 -0.35
N ASP A 17 38.79 34.58 -0.70
CA ASP A 17 40.17 34.17 -1.02
C ASP A 17 40.83 33.27 0.05
N CYS A 18 40.49 33.44 1.33
CA CYS A 18 41.02 32.62 2.42
C CYS A 18 40.49 31.17 2.38
N LEU A 19 39.31 30.93 1.80
CA LEU A 19 38.73 29.61 1.59
C LEU A 19 38.98 29.10 0.17
N GLU A 20 38.89 29.98 -0.81
CA GLU A 20 39.04 29.64 -2.23
C GLU A 20 40.44 29.11 -2.56
N ARG A 21 41.49 29.78 -2.06
CA ARG A 21 42.89 29.39 -2.34
C ARG A 21 43.25 28.00 -1.81
N PRO A 22 42.94 27.62 -0.55
CA PRO A 22 43.20 26.26 -0.07
C PRO A 22 42.34 25.22 -0.78
N LEU A 23 41.05 25.49 -1.04
CA LEU A 23 40.18 24.58 -1.78
C LEU A 23 40.69 24.34 -3.21
N ARG A 24 41.12 25.38 -3.91
CA ARG A 24 41.69 25.28 -5.26
C ARG A 24 42.96 24.43 -5.26
N ARG A 25 43.87 24.65 -4.30
CA ARG A 25 45.09 23.83 -4.17
C ARG A 25 44.76 22.36 -3.90
N LEU A 26 43.77 22.10 -3.05
CA LEU A 26 43.29 20.75 -2.75
C LEU A 26 42.75 20.05 -4.01
N PHE A 27 41.82 20.68 -4.73
CA PHE A 27 41.25 20.09 -5.95
C PHE A 27 42.26 19.97 -7.09
N GLN A 28 43.20 20.91 -7.20
CA GLN A 28 44.29 20.82 -8.18
C GLN A 28 45.23 19.66 -7.85
N GLY A 29 45.57 19.46 -6.56
CA GLY A 29 46.35 18.31 -6.10
C GLY A 29 45.62 16.98 -6.35
N LEU A 30 44.33 16.91 -6.01
CA LEU A 30 43.49 15.75 -6.28
C LEU A 30 43.43 15.44 -7.78
N GLY A 31 43.15 16.44 -8.62
CA GLY A 31 43.09 16.27 -10.07
C GLY A 31 44.42 15.82 -10.67
N SER A 32 45.54 16.37 -10.19
CA SER A 32 46.88 15.92 -10.59
C SER A 32 47.15 14.47 -10.17
N GLY A 33 46.69 14.05 -8.99
CA GLY A 33 46.83 12.67 -8.51
C GLY A 33 46.00 11.68 -9.33
N VAL A 34 44.74 12.02 -9.64
CA VAL A 34 43.87 11.21 -10.49
C VAL A 34 44.43 11.09 -11.91
N ALA A 35 44.98 12.19 -12.46
CA ALA A 35 45.60 12.18 -13.78
C ALA A 35 46.89 11.34 -13.83
N ALA A 36 47.69 11.35 -12.76
CA ALA A 36 48.92 10.58 -12.68
C ALA A 36 48.66 9.06 -12.56
N CYS A 37 47.62 8.66 -11.83
CA CYS A 37 47.26 7.25 -11.60
C CYS A 37 45.75 7.04 -11.73
N PRO A 38 45.19 6.87 -12.94
CA PRO A 38 43.75 6.81 -13.15
C PRO A 38 43.09 5.50 -12.69
N TRP A 39 43.80 4.36 -12.78
CA TRP A 39 43.23 3.03 -12.55
C TRP A 39 42.69 2.80 -11.13
N PRO A 40 43.39 3.17 -10.05
CA PRO A 40 42.84 3.04 -8.69
C PRO A 40 41.54 3.83 -8.50
N PHE A 41 41.46 5.05 -9.03
CA PHE A 41 40.25 5.89 -8.92
C PHE A 41 39.07 5.40 -9.75
N LEU A 42 39.30 4.51 -10.73
CA LEU A 42 38.24 3.87 -11.49
C LEU A 42 37.82 2.53 -10.87
N LEU A 43 38.79 1.70 -10.48
CA LEU A 43 38.52 0.35 -9.97
C LEU A 43 38.00 0.35 -8.53
N VAL A 44 38.53 1.21 -7.65
CA VAL A 44 38.12 1.22 -6.23
C VAL A 44 36.63 1.60 -6.08
N PRO A 45 36.10 2.65 -6.72
CA PRO A 45 34.67 2.96 -6.62
C PRO A 45 33.77 1.88 -7.22
N LEU A 46 34.21 1.20 -8.29
CA LEU A 46 33.49 0.06 -8.87
C LEU A 46 33.40 -1.11 -7.90
N LEU A 47 34.53 -1.50 -7.31
CA LEU A 47 34.59 -2.58 -6.32
C LEU A 47 33.80 -2.24 -5.05
N LEU A 48 33.94 -1.00 -4.57
CA LEU A 48 33.20 -0.52 -3.40
C LEU A 48 31.69 -0.50 -3.69
N SER A 49 31.27 0.00 -4.85
CA SER A 49 29.86 0.03 -5.23
C SER A 49 29.28 -1.37 -5.43
N GLY A 50 30.06 -2.31 -5.98
CA GLY A 50 29.67 -3.72 -6.08
C GLY A 50 29.55 -4.38 -4.71
N GLY A 51 30.52 -4.14 -3.82
CA GLY A 51 30.51 -4.64 -2.45
C GLY A 51 29.34 -4.10 -1.63
N LEU A 52 29.07 -2.79 -1.69
CA LEU A 52 27.91 -2.18 -1.04
C LEU A 52 26.59 -2.61 -1.72
N GLY A 53 26.59 -2.76 -3.04
CA GLY A 53 25.44 -3.25 -3.81
C GLY A 53 25.03 -4.68 -3.46
N ALA A 54 25.93 -5.51 -2.91
CA ALA A 54 25.57 -6.82 -2.38
C ALA A 54 24.52 -6.76 -1.25
N GLY A 55 24.31 -5.58 -0.64
CA GLY A 55 23.23 -5.34 0.32
C GLY A 55 21.83 -5.58 -0.24
N PHE A 56 21.65 -5.52 -1.57
CA PHE A 56 20.39 -5.89 -2.24
C PHE A 56 20.02 -7.38 -2.06
N PHE A 57 20.94 -8.24 -1.63
CA PHE A 57 20.61 -9.59 -1.22
C PHE A 57 19.62 -9.62 -0.04
N PHE A 58 19.66 -8.62 0.85
CA PHE A 58 18.74 -8.49 1.98
C PHE A 58 17.40 -7.86 1.61
N LEU A 59 17.19 -7.45 0.35
CA LEU A 59 15.97 -6.80 -0.10
C LEU A 59 14.71 -7.62 0.22
N PRO A 60 14.61 -8.94 -0.07
CA PRO A 60 13.40 -9.71 0.21
C PRO A 60 13.07 -9.81 1.71
N GLN A 61 14.07 -9.72 2.58
CA GLN A 61 13.89 -9.78 4.04
C GLN A 61 13.59 -8.41 4.66
N ARG A 62 13.92 -7.33 3.96
CA ARG A 62 13.85 -5.95 4.46
C ARG A 62 12.81 -5.12 3.74
N GLN A 63 12.10 -5.70 2.79
CA GLN A 63 10.96 -5.07 2.16
C GLN A 63 9.86 -4.88 3.21
N ALA A 64 9.49 -3.62 3.45
CA ALA A 64 8.41 -3.27 4.34
C ALA A 64 7.20 -2.87 3.51
N ASP A 65 6.24 -3.78 3.42
CA ASP A 65 5.04 -3.57 2.63
C ASP A 65 3.86 -3.08 3.49
N ASP A 66 3.90 -3.22 4.82
CA ASP A 66 2.82 -2.79 5.71
C ASP A 66 2.51 -1.29 5.61
N ILE A 67 1.29 -0.98 5.18
CA ILE A 67 0.78 0.38 5.00
C ILE A 67 0.71 1.11 6.36
N GLU A 68 0.28 0.44 7.43
CA GLU A 68 0.15 1.11 8.72
C GLU A 68 1.53 1.57 9.22
N GLY A 69 2.53 0.69 9.16
CA GLY A 69 3.92 1.01 9.51
C GLY A 69 4.55 2.13 8.67
N GLN A 70 4.18 2.26 7.40
CA GLN A 70 4.72 3.28 6.49
C GLN A 70 4.09 4.66 6.69
N PHE A 71 2.79 4.73 6.95
CA PHE A 71 2.05 6.00 6.98
C PHE A 71 1.73 6.50 8.40
N THR A 72 2.06 5.73 9.43
CA THR A 72 1.87 6.14 10.83
C THR A 72 3.19 6.16 11.61
N PRO A 73 3.36 7.05 12.59
CA PRO A 73 4.56 7.09 13.43
C PRO A 73 4.85 5.73 14.08
N THR A 74 6.12 5.33 14.12
CA THR A 74 6.55 4.08 14.78
C THR A 74 6.26 4.09 16.28
N TRP A 75 6.43 5.25 16.93
CA TRP A 75 6.24 5.45 18.37
C TRP A 75 5.14 6.48 18.65
N GLY A 76 3.93 6.20 18.16
CA GLY A 76 2.75 7.05 18.41
C GLY A 76 2.01 6.67 19.70
N PRO A 77 1.37 7.63 20.40
CA PRO A 77 0.51 7.35 21.55
C PRO A 77 -0.57 6.29 21.26
N ALA A 78 -1.19 6.36 20.08
CA ALA A 78 -2.20 5.39 19.65
C ALA A 78 -1.67 3.94 19.56
N LYS A 79 -0.39 3.74 19.18
CA LYS A 79 0.23 2.41 19.14
C LYS A 79 0.51 1.90 20.55
N ALA A 80 0.96 2.77 21.46
CA ALA A 80 1.14 2.41 22.87
C ALA A 80 -0.19 2.05 23.56
N GLU A 81 -1.27 2.78 23.26
CA GLU A 81 -2.62 2.46 23.71
C GLU A 81 -3.11 1.13 23.14
N ARG A 82 -2.88 0.87 21.84
CA ARG A 82 -3.19 -0.42 21.22
C ARG A 82 -2.44 -1.57 21.91
N ASP A 83 -1.15 -1.39 22.18
CA ASP A 83 -0.34 -2.42 22.85
C ASP A 83 -0.82 -2.67 24.29
N PHE A 84 -1.25 -1.62 24.99
CA PHE A 84 -1.93 -1.73 26.27
C PHE A 84 -3.22 -2.56 26.14
N VAL A 85 -4.10 -2.22 25.19
CA VAL A 85 -5.35 -2.96 24.97
C VAL A 85 -5.08 -4.42 24.64
N ARG A 86 -4.15 -4.72 23.72
CA ARG A 86 -3.77 -6.09 23.37
C ARG A 86 -3.25 -6.89 24.57
N ARG A 87 -2.51 -6.24 25.48
CA ARG A 87 -1.94 -6.90 26.66
C ARG A 87 -2.97 -7.21 27.74
N TYR A 88 -3.92 -6.31 27.97
CA TYR A 88 -4.89 -6.44 29.08
C TYR A 88 -6.25 -6.98 28.64
N PHE A 89 -6.60 -6.83 27.37
CA PHE A 89 -7.84 -7.29 26.74
C PHE A 89 -7.49 -8.05 25.45
N PRO A 90 -6.81 -9.21 25.55
CA PRO A 90 -6.51 -10.02 24.39
C PRO A 90 -7.82 -10.44 23.70
N THR A 91 -7.81 -10.38 22.37
CA THR A 91 -8.88 -10.94 21.54
C THR A 91 -8.75 -12.45 21.53
N ASP A 92 -9.88 -13.13 21.63
CA ASP A 92 -10.00 -14.57 21.44
C ASP A 92 -11.06 -14.78 20.37
N ASP A 93 -10.60 -14.89 19.13
CA ASP A 93 -11.46 -15.01 17.96
C ASP A 93 -12.11 -16.39 17.88
N SER A 94 -11.57 -17.36 18.63
CA SER A 94 -11.97 -18.76 18.62
C SER A 94 -13.08 -19.11 19.62
N GLU A 95 -13.24 -18.32 20.69
CA GLU A 95 -14.28 -18.55 21.70
C GLU A 95 -15.20 -17.34 21.96
N ARG A 96 -14.66 -16.12 21.94
CA ARG A 96 -15.35 -14.91 22.44
C ARG A 96 -15.14 -13.70 21.54
N PHE A 97 -15.45 -13.88 20.26
CA PHE A 97 -15.33 -12.81 19.29
C PHE A 97 -16.29 -11.65 19.57
N SER A 98 -15.79 -10.43 19.43
CA SER A 98 -16.61 -9.22 19.48
C SER A 98 -15.99 -8.14 18.61
N ALA A 99 -16.62 -7.85 17.46
CA ALA A 99 -16.12 -6.85 16.51
C ALA A 99 -15.82 -5.47 17.15
N PRO A 100 -16.64 -4.92 18.07
CA PRO A 100 -16.34 -3.64 18.72
C PRO A 100 -15.14 -3.68 19.67
N ARG A 101 -14.63 -4.85 20.07
CA ARG A 101 -13.48 -5.01 20.97
C ARG A 101 -12.16 -5.20 20.23
N LEU A 102 -12.18 -5.27 18.90
CA LEU A 102 -10.97 -5.47 18.12
C LEU A 102 -10.02 -4.27 18.26
N PRO A 103 -8.74 -4.48 18.64
CA PRO A 103 -7.74 -3.41 18.72
C PRO A 103 -7.17 -3.02 17.35
N THR A 104 -7.45 -3.81 16.32
CA THR A 104 -7.14 -3.60 14.90
C THR A 104 -8.37 -3.91 14.05
N GLU A 105 -8.31 -3.76 12.72
CA GLU A 105 -9.47 -4.09 11.87
C GLU A 105 -9.77 -5.61 11.83
N GLY A 106 -8.84 -6.45 12.27
CA GLY A 106 -8.94 -7.91 12.25
C GLY A 106 -8.79 -8.50 10.84
N THR A 107 -8.97 -9.82 10.73
CA THR A 107 -9.02 -10.51 9.44
C THR A 107 -10.47 -10.61 8.96
N TYR A 108 -10.80 -9.94 7.85
CA TYR A 108 -12.18 -9.88 7.38
C TYR A 108 -12.29 -9.74 5.85
N ALA A 109 -13.45 -10.15 5.34
CA ALA A 109 -13.97 -9.78 4.04
C ALA A 109 -15.27 -8.99 4.23
N ALA A 110 -15.44 -7.92 3.48
CA ALA A 110 -16.65 -7.12 3.51
C ALA A 110 -17.14 -6.85 2.10
N PHE A 111 -18.46 -6.80 1.95
CA PHE A 111 -19.08 -6.31 0.73
C PHE A 111 -20.18 -5.30 1.04
N ILE A 112 -20.37 -4.39 0.10
CA ILE A 112 -21.42 -3.39 0.11
C ILE A 112 -22.29 -3.66 -1.11
N ALA A 113 -23.48 -4.18 -0.86
CA ALA A 113 -24.51 -4.37 -1.88
C ALA A 113 -25.37 -3.12 -1.94
N VAL A 114 -25.49 -2.54 -3.14
CA VAL A 114 -26.34 -1.39 -3.44
C VAL A 114 -27.46 -1.85 -4.34
N ALA A 115 -28.70 -1.47 -4.04
CA ALA A 115 -29.83 -1.80 -4.90
C ALA A 115 -29.62 -1.22 -6.31
N ALA A 116 -29.92 -2.03 -7.33
CA ALA A 116 -29.93 -1.55 -8.70
C ALA A 116 -31.04 -0.50 -8.88
N ARG A 117 -30.75 0.57 -9.64
CA ARG A 117 -31.66 1.71 -9.85
C ARG A 117 -32.02 2.39 -8.52
N GLU A 118 -33.22 2.97 -8.41
CA GLU A 118 -33.72 3.62 -7.18
C GLU A 118 -34.49 2.64 -6.26
N GLY A 119 -34.21 1.33 -6.35
CA GLY A 119 -34.86 0.29 -5.55
C GLY A 119 -34.32 0.14 -4.12
N SER A 120 -34.79 -0.89 -3.40
CA SER A 120 -34.37 -1.20 -2.04
C SER A 120 -33.63 -2.53 -1.98
N VAL A 121 -32.57 -2.63 -1.17
CA VAL A 121 -31.86 -3.91 -0.93
C VAL A 121 -32.73 -4.90 -0.14
N LEU A 122 -33.81 -4.42 0.47
CA LEU A 122 -34.78 -5.21 1.22
C LEU A 122 -35.84 -5.87 0.32
N ASP A 123 -35.89 -5.49 -0.95
CA ASP A 123 -36.83 -6.07 -1.92
C ASP A 123 -36.55 -7.57 -2.12
N ARG A 124 -37.59 -8.37 -2.36
CA ARG A 124 -37.45 -9.83 -2.53
C ARG A 124 -36.40 -10.23 -3.57
N ALA A 125 -36.37 -9.51 -4.69
CA ALA A 125 -35.41 -9.79 -5.77
C ALA A 125 -33.96 -9.48 -5.36
N ALA A 126 -33.74 -8.38 -4.64
CA ALA A 126 -32.42 -8.02 -4.11
C ALA A 126 -31.97 -8.99 -3.02
N ARG A 127 -32.88 -9.42 -2.13
CA ARG A 127 -32.60 -10.44 -1.10
C ARG A 127 -32.28 -11.81 -1.67
N ALA A 128 -32.98 -12.24 -2.73
CA ALA A 128 -32.64 -13.48 -3.40
C ALA A 128 -31.22 -13.44 -4.00
N ASP A 129 -30.82 -12.30 -4.56
CA ASP A 129 -29.45 -12.09 -5.07
C ASP A 129 -28.42 -12.04 -3.91
N LEU A 130 -28.76 -11.41 -2.77
CA LEU A 130 -27.94 -11.40 -1.56
C LEU A 130 -27.75 -12.80 -0.97
N HIS A 131 -28.81 -13.60 -0.90
CA HIS A 131 -28.77 -14.99 -0.45
C HIS A 131 -27.85 -15.85 -1.33
N ARG A 132 -27.95 -15.71 -2.66
CA ARG A 132 -27.04 -16.41 -3.58
C ARG A 132 -25.59 -15.99 -3.37
N LEU A 133 -25.35 -14.71 -3.13
CA LEU A 133 -24.02 -14.18 -2.86
C LEU A 133 -23.46 -14.73 -1.54
N ASP A 134 -24.24 -14.71 -0.46
CA ASP A 134 -23.83 -15.25 0.85
C ASP A 134 -23.45 -16.73 0.74
N ASN A 135 -24.28 -17.53 0.05
CA ASN A 135 -23.98 -18.94 -0.19
C ASN A 135 -22.67 -19.12 -0.98
N ALA A 136 -22.47 -18.34 -2.03
CA ALA A 136 -21.23 -18.40 -2.82
C ALA A 136 -19.99 -18.04 -1.99
N VAL A 137 -20.11 -17.04 -1.10
CA VAL A 137 -19.01 -16.63 -0.20
C VAL A 137 -18.74 -17.71 0.86
N ARG A 138 -19.78 -18.34 1.42
CA ARG A 138 -19.63 -19.39 2.43
C ARG A 138 -19.03 -20.68 1.87
N SER A 139 -19.29 -20.98 0.60
CA SER A 139 -18.87 -22.21 -0.09
C SER A 139 -17.71 -22.01 -1.06
N LEU A 140 -16.78 -21.11 -0.75
CA LEU A 140 -15.60 -20.87 -1.60
C LEU A 140 -14.70 -22.11 -1.68
N SER A 141 -14.00 -22.27 -2.81
CA SER A 141 -13.21 -23.48 -3.07
C SER A 141 -12.03 -23.67 -2.13
N ALA A 142 -11.50 -22.59 -1.56
CA ALA A 142 -10.34 -22.61 -0.68
C ALA A 142 -10.62 -23.29 0.67
N ALA A 143 -11.78 -23.00 1.28
CA ALA A 143 -12.27 -23.59 2.52
C ALA A 143 -13.71 -23.12 2.79
N GLU A 144 -14.46 -23.90 3.57
CA GLU A 144 -15.78 -23.48 4.04
C GLU A 144 -15.64 -22.39 5.12
N TYR A 145 -16.47 -21.34 5.02
CA TYR A 145 -16.44 -20.23 5.99
C TYR A 145 -16.68 -20.70 7.43
N GLU A 146 -17.53 -21.72 7.64
CA GLU A 146 -17.84 -22.27 8.97
C GLU A 146 -16.63 -22.85 9.72
N GLN A 147 -15.55 -23.18 9.00
CA GLN A 147 -14.33 -23.71 9.60
C GLN A 147 -13.40 -22.58 10.08
N LEU A 148 -13.45 -21.42 9.42
CA LEU A 148 -12.53 -20.29 9.60
C LEU A 148 -13.15 -19.07 10.26
N CYS A 149 -14.48 -19.02 10.35
CA CYS A 149 -15.19 -17.92 10.96
C CYS A 149 -14.82 -17.78 12.44
N VAL A 150 -14.86 -16.54 12.91
CA VAL A 150 -14.76 -16.25 14.33
C VAL A 150 -15.93 -16.86 15.09
N ARG A 151 -15.72 -17.27 16.34
CA ARG A 151 -16.76 -17.90 17.16
C ARG A 151 -17.13 -17.05 18.38
N SER A 152 -18.39 -17.11 18.74
CA SER A 152 -18.91 -16.59 20.01
C SER A 152 -19.74 -17.68 20.67
N ASP A 153 -19.38 -18.06 21.89
CA ASP A 153 -20.07 -19.10 22.67
C ASP A 153 -20.19 -20.45 21.92
N GLY A 154 -19.15 -20.81 21.17
CA GLY A 154 -19.05 -22.07 20.42
C GLY A 154 -19.73 -22.08 19.04
N ALA A 155 -20.53 -21.05 18.72
CA ALA A 155 -21.16 -20.89 17.42
C ALA A 155 -20.32 -20.02 16.47
N CYS A 156 -20.31 -20.38 15.19
CA CYS A 156 -19.74 -19.56 14.13
C CYS A 156 -20.50 -18.25 14.01
N ALA A 157 -19.80 -17.12 14.06
CA ALA A 157 -20.43 -15.83 13.84
C ALA A 157 -20.80 -15.69 12.36
N GLY A 158 -22.09 -15.51 12.10
CA GLY A 158 -22.58 -15.12 10.79
C GLY A 158 -22.06 -13.74 10.35
N PRO A 159 -22.36 -13.32 9.11
CA PRO A 159 -21.99 -12.01 8.64
C PRO A 159 -22.57 -10.93 9.54
N CYS A 160 -21.72 -9.99 9.93
CA CYS A 160 -22.10 -8.87 10.78
C CYS A 160 -22.81 -7.76 9.98
N PRO A 161 -23.90 -7.18 10.52
CA PRO A 161 -24.56 -7.53 11.78
C PRO A 161 -25.53 -8.70 11.65
N GLU A 162 -25.58 -9.56 12.68
CA GLU A 162 -26.38 -10.79 12.73
C GLU A 162 -27.89 -10.55 12.58
N ALA A 163 -28.38 -9.36 12.98
CA ALA A 163 -29.77 -8.95 12.77
C ALA A 163 -30.20 -8.95 11.28
N LEU A 164 -29.24 -8.98 10.35
CA LEU A 164 -29.49 -9.03 8.90
C LEU A 164 -29.36 -10.45 8.33
N LEU A 165 -28.99 -11.44 9.15
CA LEU A 165 -28.96 -12.85 8.76
C LEU A 165 -30.32 -13.37 8.23
N PRO A 166 -31.49 -12.96 8.77
CA PRO A 166 -32.78 -13.33 8.18
C PRO A 166 -33.00 -12.82 6.75
N LEU A 167 -32.31 -11.74 6.35
CA LEU A 167 -32.35 -11.24 4.97
C LEU A 167 -31.57 -12.13 4.00
N LEU A 168 -30.64 -12.92 4.55
CA LEU A 168 -29.79 -13.89 3.86
C LEU A 168 -30.35 -15.30 3.97
N GLY A 169 -31.54 -15.49 4.54
CA GLY A 169 -32.28 -16.75 4.53
C GLY A 169 -33.19 -16.88 3.31
N ASP A 170 -33.63 -18.10 3.01
CA ASP A 170 -34.52 -18.36 1.88
C ASP A 170 -35.74 -17.43 1.90
N ALA A 171 -36.13 -16.95 0.71
CA ALA A 171 -37.17 -15.94 0.49
C ALA A 171 -38.60 -16.47 0.76
N GLY A 172 -38.86 -16.98 1.97
CA GLY A 172 -40.16 -17.38 2.48
C GLY A 172 -40.84 -16.28 3.31
N ALA A 173 -42.08 -16.54 3.72
CA ALA A 173 -42.90 -15.61 4.50
C ALA A 173 -42.24 -15.12 5.81
N ASN A 174 -41.37 -15.94 6.41
CA ASN A 174 -40.65 -15.59 7.63
C ASN A 174 -39.60 -14.49 7.40
N ALA A 175 -38.97 -14.46 6.22
CA ALA A 175 -37.99 -13.44 5.88
C ALA A 175 -38.65 -12.08 5.58
N ASP A 176 -39.85 -12.10 4.99
CA ASP A 176 -40.64 -10.87 4.77
C ASP A 176 -41.08 -10.26 6.10
N ALA A 177 -41.58 -11.08 7.03
CA ALA A 177 -41.97 -10.62 8.37
C ALA A 177 -40.78 -10.06 9.17
N ALA A 178 -39.59 -10.68 9.03
CA ALA A 178 -38.37 -10.18 9.65
C ALA A 178 -37.93 -8.81 9.10
N VAL A 179 -38.15 -8.56 7.81
CA VAL A 179 -37.88 -7.25 7.20
C VAL A 179 -38.82 -6.17 7.77
N GLU A 180 -40.10 -6.51 7.93
CA GLU A 180 -41.11 -5.56 8.43
C GLU A 180 -40.91 -5.17 9.90
N ASP A 181 -40.22 -6.00 10.68
CA ASP A 181 -39.90 -5.74 12.08
C ASP A 181 -38.55 -4.99 12.29
N LEU A 182 -37.80 -4.75 11.22
CA LEU A 182 -36.54 -3.98 11.29
C LEU A 182 -36.79 -2.54 11.72
N THR A 183 -36.06 -2.12 12.74
CA THR A 183 -36.08 -0.77 13.30
C THR A 183 -34.70 -0.13 13.16
N PHE A 184 -34.66 1.17 12.88
CA PHE A 184 -33.43 1.94 12.70
C PHE A 184 -33.34 3.03 13.77
N PRO A 185 -32.17 3.24 14.40
CA PRO A 185 -30.85 2.69 14.05
C PRO A 185 -30.45 1.37 14.74
N VAL A 186 -31.26 0.86 15.68
CA VAL A 186 -30.98 -0.37 16.43
C VAL A 186 -32.17 -1.32 16.30
N SER A 187 -31.89 -2.58 15.94
CA SER A 187 -32.88 -3.66 15.87
C SER A 187 -32.31 -4.91 16.54
N ASN A 188 -33.09 -5.56 17.41
CA ASN A 188 -32.68 -6.76 18.16
C ASN A 188 -31.32 -6.63 18.87
N GLY A 189 -31.05 -5.44 19.45
CA GLY A 189 -29.78 -5.15 20.14
C GLY A 189 -28.57 -4.89 19.21
N SER A 190 -28.74 -5.01 17.90
CA SER A 190 -27.70 -4.74 16.90
C SER A 190 -27.83 -3.34 16.31
N PHE A 191 -26.70 -2.63 16.19
CA PHE A 191 -26.65 -1.31 15.55
C PHE A 191 -26.58 -1.45 14.02
N LEU A 192 -27.67 -1.07 13.34
CA LEU A 192 -27.80 -1.13 11.89
C LEU A 192 -27.24 0.10 11.19
N GLY A 193 -26.91 1.17 11.91
CA GLY A 193 -26.37 2.40 11.32
C GLY A 193 -25.04 2.23 10.59
N ALA A 194 -24.25 1.21 10.96
CA ALA A 194 -23.02 0.86 10.26
C ALA A 194 -23.22 -0.11 9.08
N ALA A 195 -24.42 -0.69 8.95
CA ALA A 195 -24.73 -1.76 8.00
C ALA A 195 -25.69 -1.32 6.90
N LEU A 196 -26.72 -0.53 7.22
CA LEU A 196 -27.69 -0.03 6.25
C LEU A 196 -27.37 1.40 5.84
N GLY A 197 -27.38 1.66 4.53
CA GLY A 197 -27.17 2.97 3.94
C GLY A 197 -28.39 3.47 3.16
N GLY A 198 -28.62 4.78 3.15
CA GLY A 198 -29.75 5.39 2.43
C GLY A 198 -31.11 4.92 2.95
N VAL A 199 -31.24 4.81 4.28
CA VAL A 199 -32.43 4.26 4.95
C VAL A 199 -33.56 5.30 4.93
N ARG A 200 -34.77 4.85 4.58
CA ARG A 200 -36.01 5.61 4.79
C ARG A 200 -36.80 4.95 5.90
N THR A 201 -37.13 5.71 6.93
CA THR A 201 -37.87 5.22 8.09
C THR A 201 -39.31 5.69 8.07
N GLY A 202 -40.22 4.84 8.51
CA GLY A 202 -41.62 5.15 8.76
C GLY A 202 -41.87 5.62 10.19
N ALA A 203 -43.15 5.64 10.58
CA ALA A 203 -43.55 5.93 11.95
C ALA A 203 -42.94 4.89 12.92
N GLY A 204 -42.44 5.36 14.07
CA GLY A 204 -41.83 4.49 15.08
C GLY A 204 -40.43 3.97 14.74
N GLY A 205 -39.74 4.53 13.73
CA GLY A 205 -38.38 4.14 13.39
C GLY A 205 -38.27 2.84 12.58
N ARG A 206 -39.39 2.30 12.09
CA ARG A 206 -39.41 1.13 11.20
C ARG A 206 -38.72 1.42 9.88
N VAL A 207 -37.95 0.47 9.37
CA VAL A 207 -37.28 0.59 8.07
C VAL A 207 -38.26 0.31 6.95
N LEU A 208 -38.52 1.29 6.09
CA LEU A 208 -39.34 1.13 4.90
C LEU A 208 -38.52 0.71 3.69
N SER A 209 -37.33 1.28 3.55
CA SER A 209 -36.40 0.95 2.46
C SER A 209 -34.97 1.25 2.87
N ALA A 210 -34.01 0.52 2.29
CA ALA A 210 -32.59 0.83 2.40
C ALA A 210 -31.96 0.73 1.01
N ARG A 211 -31.05 1.64 0.68
CA ARG A 211 -30.39 1.64 -0.64
C ARG A 211 -29.14 0.78 -0.67
N ALA A 212 -28.46 0.65 0.46
CA ALA A 212 -27.23 -0.12 0.57
C ALA A 212 -27.24 -0.99 1.83
N LEU A 213 -26.56 -2.12 1.73
CA LEU A 213 -26.30 -3.08 2.80
C LEU A 213 -24.81 -3.41 2.81
N LYS A 214 -24.17 -3.27 3.96
CA LYS A 214 -22.80 -3.73 4.22
C LYS A 214 -22.85 -5.00 5.07
N LEU A 215 -22.18 -6.04 4.60
CA LEU A 215 -21.97 -7.29 5.33
C LEU A 215 -20.47 -7.51 5.53
N VAL A 216 -20.11 -8.02 6.71
CA VAL A 216 -18.72 -8.26 7.10
C VAL A 216 -18.58 -9.69 7.63
N TYR A 217 -17.68 -10.46 7.02
CA TYR A 217 -17.31 -11.82 7.36
C TYR A 217 -15.98 -11.75 8.10
N TYR A 218 -16.01 -12.04 9.40
CA TYR A 218 -14.80 -12.06 10.22
C TYR A 218 -14.24 -13.48 10.26
N LEU A 219 -12.93 -13.57 10.11
CA LEU A 219 -12.18 -14.82 10.12
C LEU A 219 -11.24 -14.84 11.31
N GLN A 220 -10.92 -16.03 11.81
CA GLN A 220 -9.98 -16.21 12.91
C GLN A 220 -8.59 -15.74 12.51
N GLU A 221 -7.98 -14.93 13.36
CA GLU A 221 -6.58 -14.49 13.26
C GLU A 221 -5.64 -15.29 14.18
N ASP A 222 -6.19 -16.13 15.05
CA ASP A 222 -5.42 -16.87 16.07
C ASP A 222 -4.84 -18.21 15.54
N GLY A 223 -3.59 -18.48 15.92
CA GLY A 223 -2.96 -19.79 15.75
C GLY A 223 -2.79 -20.25 14.28
N PRO A 224 -2.91 -21.55 13.99
CA PRO A 224 -2.71 -22.08 12.63
C PRO A 224 -3.80 -21.64 11.65
N ALA A 225 -4.98 -21.23 12.13
CA ALA A 225 -6.11 -20.79 11.32
C ALA A 225 -5.79 -19.50 10.55
N ALA A 226 -4.91 -18.63 11.05
CA ALA A 226 -4.53 -17.38 10.40
C ALA A 226 -4.02 -17.57 8.96
N ALA A 227 -3.23 -18.62 8.72
CA ALA A 227 -2.71 -18.92 7.39
C ALA A 227 -3.82 -19.41 6.44
N GLU A 228 -4.80 -20.15 6.96
CA GLU A 228 -5.96 -20.64 6.19
C GLU A 228 -6.95 -19.52 5.90
N SER A 229 -7.24 -18.66 6.88
CA SER A 229 -8.01 -17.41 6.72
C SER A 229 -7.42 -16.53 5.62
N ARG A 230 -6.08 -16.40 5.57
CA ARG A 230 -5.40 -15.68 4.49
C ARG A 230 -5.64 -16.32 3.12
N ARG A 231 -5.51 -17.65 3.01
CA ARG A 231 -5.79 -18.37 1.74
C ARG A 231 -7.25 -18.24 1.32
N TRP A 232 -8.17 -18.28 2.27
CA TRP A 232 -9.59 -18.06 2.01
C TRP A 232 -9.84 -16.66 1.45
N LEU A 233 -9.20 -15.62 2.00
CA LEU A 233 -9.30 -14.26 1.46
C LEU A 233 -8.70 -14.13 0.05
N GLU A 234 -7.61 -14.85 -0.26
CA GLU A 234 -7.05 -14.91 -1.61
C GLU A 234 -8.03 -15.59 -2.59
N GLY A 235 -8.67 -16.70 -2.19
CA GLY A 235 -9.74 -17.36 -2.96
C GLY A 235 -10.97 -16.46 -3.16
N PHE A 236 -11.39 -15.75 -2.11
CA PHE A 236 -12.48 -14.76 -2.17
C PHE A 236 -12.22 -13.72 -3.26
N LEU A 237 -11.00 -13.17 -3.32
CA LEU A 237 -10.64 -12.16 -4.32
C LEU A 237 -10.62 -12.70 -5.76
N GLN A 238 -10.38 -14.01 -5.94
CA GLN A 238 -10.35 -14.66 -7.26
C GLN A 238 -11.74 -15.09 -7.75
N GLU A 239 -12.57 -15.65 -6.87
CA GLU A 239 -13.82 -16.32 -7.24
C GLU A 239 -15.02 -15.37 -7.24
N VAL A 240 -15.13 -14.50 -6.22
CA VAL A 240 -16.30 -13.61 -6.03
C VAL A 240 -16.60 -12.72 -7.24
N PRO A 241 -15.62 -12.13 -7.96
CA PRO A 241 -15.90 -11.30 -9.15
C PRO A 241 -16.77 -12.00 -10.20
N SER A 242 -16.59 -13.31 -10.37
CA SER A 242 -17.39 -14.11 -11.31
C SER A 242 -18.83 -14.29 -10.85
N HIS A 243 -19.06 -14.46 -9.54
CA HIS A 243 -20.38 -14.55 -8.94
C HIS A 243 -21.13 -13.21 -8.98
N LEU A 244 -20.42 -12.09 -8.87
CA LEU A 244 -21.02 -10.75 -8.95
C LEU A 244 -21.61 -10.47 -10.34
N ALA A 245 -20.98 -10.96 -11.40
CA ALA A 245 -21.47 -10.78 -12.77
C ALA A 245 -22.84 -11.45 -13.02
N ALA A 246 -23.22 -12.43 -12.20
CA ALA A 246 -24.50 -13.12 -12.31
C ALA A 246 -25.66 -12.38 -11.61
N LEU A 247 -25.37 -11.38 -10.77
CA LEU A 247 -26.37 -10.63 -10.01
C LEU A 247 -27.00 -9.54 -10.87
N LYS A 248 -28.33 -9.35 -10.76
CA LYS A 248 -29.07 -8.39 -11.61
C LYS A 248 -29.69 -7.25 -10.83
N ASN A 249 -30.06 -7.51 -9.58
CA ASN A 249 -30.85 -6.57 -8.76
C ASN A 249 -29.99 -5.77 -7.77
N ILE A 250 -28.72 -6.15 -7.61
CA ILE A 250 -27.76 -5.48 -6.73
C ILE A 250 -26.43 -5.26 -7.45
N GLN A 251 -25.83 -4.11 -7.21
CA GLN A 251 -24.45 -3.82 -7.55
C GLN A 251 -23.60 -3.97 -6.29
N VAL A 252 -22.58 -4.81 -6.35
CA VAL A 252 -21.79 -5.16 -5.16
C VAL A 252 -20.36 -4.68 -5.34
N THR A 253 -19.83 -4.02 -4.31
CA THR A 253 -18.41 -3.75 -4.17
C THR A 253 -17.89 -4.53 -2.97
N TYR A 254 -16.63 -4.99 -3.03
CA TYR A 254 -16.04 -5.79 -1.96
C TYR A 254 -14.66 -5.25 -1.59
N PHE A 255 -14.24 -5.51 -0.36
CA PHE A 255 -12.92 -5.21 0.16
C PHE A 255 -12.56 -6.19 1.26
N THR A 256 -11.27 -6.47 1.42
CA THR A 256 -10.77 -7.41 2.44
C THR A 256 -9.62 -6.77 3.22
N SER A 257 -9.25 -7.38 4.34
CA SER A 257 -8.04 -6.97 5.07
C SER A 257 -6.77 -7.12 4.22
N LEU A 258 -6.75 -8.05 3.25
CA LEU A 258 -5.64 -8.21 2.29
C LEU A 258 -5.71 -7.24 1.10
N SER A 259 -6.90 -6.84 0.66
CA SER A 259 -7.05 -6.09 -0.58
C SER A 259 -6.33 -4.75 -0.54
N ARG A 260 -6.33 -4.06 0.61
CA ARG A 260 -5.60 -2.78 0.76
C ARG A 260 -4.11 -2.93 0.46
N GLN A 261 -3.52 -4.02 0.97
CA GLN A 261 -2.11 -4.34 0.80
C GLN A 261 -1.81 -4.81 -0.64
N GLN A 262 -2.63 -5.71 -1.17
CA GLN A 262 -2.47 -6.24 -2.53
C GLN A 262 -2.67 -5.17 -3.61
N GLU A 263 -3.64 -4.26 -3.46
CA GLU A 263 -3.84 -3.14 -4.39
C GLU A 263 -2.64 -2.18 -4.39
N PHE A 264 -2.05 -1.94 -3.22
CA PHE A 264 -0.85 -1.12 -3.10
C PHE A 264 0.37 -1.76 -3.80
N GLU A 265 0.59 -3.06 -3.59
CA GLU A 265 1.64 -3.82 -4.28
C GLU A 265 1.35 -3.98 -5.78
N GLY A 266 0.09 -4.14 -6.17
CA GLY A 266 -0.35 -4.26 -7.56
C GLY A 266 -0.08 -2.99 -8.35
N ASN A 267 -0.44 -1.82 -7.78
CA ASN A 267 -0.11 -0.53 -8.37
C ASN A 267 1.40 -0.39 -8.59
N THR A 268 2.20 -0.81 -7.62
CA THR A 268 3.66 -0.77 -7.71
C THR A 268 4.21 -1.57 -8.90
N LYS A 269 3.72 -2.79 -9.12
CA LYS A 269 4.12 -3.62 -10.27
C LYS A 269 3.77 -2.97 -11.61
N SER A 270 2.68 -2.22 -11.67
CA SER A 270 2.28 -1.46 -12.87
C SER A 270 3.19 -0.26 -13.14
N VAL A 271 3.76 0.36 -12.09
CA VAL A 271 4.56 1.58 -12.22
C VAL A 271 6.04 1.31 -12.55
N ILE A 272 6.61 0.17 -12.16
CA ILE A 272 7.99 -0.23 -12.51
C ILE A 272 8.31 -0.13 -14.02
N PRO A 273 7.47 -0.65 -14.95
CA PRO A 273 7.75 -0.52 -16.39
C PRO A 273 7.70 0.93 -16.86
N LEU A 274 6.79 1.75 -16.31
CA LEU A 274 6.70 3.18 -16.65
C LEU A 274 7.98 3.92 -16.26
N PHE A 275 8.50 3.68 -15.05
CA PHE A 275 9.79 4.26 -14.63
C PHE A 275 10.94 3.81 -15.52
N SER A 276 10.97 2.53 -15.90
CA SER A 276 12.01 1.99 -16.78
C SER A 276 12.04 2.72 -18.13
N ILE A 277 10.87 3.00 -18.71
CA ILE A 277 10.75 3.78 -19.96
C ILE A 277 11.25 5.21 -19.75
N THR A 278 10.84 5.87 -18.66
CA THR A 278 11.28 7.25 -18.36
C THR A 278 12.80 7.33 -18.16
N TYR A 279 13.42 6.39 -17.44
CA TYR A 279 14.87 6.32 -17.31
C TYR A 279 15.55 6.14 -18.66
N PHE A 280 15.06 5.21 -19.48
CA PHE A 280 15.61 4.99 -20.80
C PHE A 280 15.55 6.25 -21.68
N LEU A 281 14.42 6.94 -21.69
CA LEU A 281 14.24 8.18 -22.48
C LEU A 281 15.13 9.32 -21.97
N THR A 282 15.19 9.54 -20.66
CA THR A 282 16.01 10.61 -20.06
C THR A 282 17.50 10.36 -20.26
N ILE A 283 17.97 9.13 -20.07
CA ILE A 283 19.36 8.74 -20.34
C ILE A 283 19.68 8.93 -21.83
N THR A 284 18.83 8.41 -22.73
CA THR A 284 19.05 8.55 -24.18
C THR A 284 19.05 10.02 -24.60
N PHE A 285 18.11 10.82 -24.11
CA PHE A 285 18.06 12.26 -24.37
C PHE A 285 19.32 12.98 -23.88
N SER A 286 19.83 12.65 -22.68
CA SER A 286 21.04 13.25 -22.13
C SER A 286 22.28 12.92 -22.96
N VAL A 287 22.40 11.67 -23.41
CA VAL A 287 23.49 11.19 -24.27
C VAL A 287 23.41 11.84 -25.65
N VAL A 288 22.21 11.88 -26.26
CA VAL A 288 21.99 12.49 -27.58
C VAL A 288 22.25 14.00 -27.55
N SER A 289 21.83 14.70 -26.50
CA SER A 289 22.07 16.14 -26.32
C SER A 289 23.57 16.47 -26.20
N CYS A 290 24.38 15.51 -25.78
CA CYS A 290 25.83 15.64 -25.67
C CYS A 290 26.58 15.27 -26.97
N LEU A 291 25.89 14.80 -28.02
CA LEU A 291 26.48 14.55 -29.33
C LEU A 291 26.90 15.86 -29.98
N ARG A 292 28.16 15.94 -30.41
CA ARG A 292 28.63 17.01 -31.30
C ARG A 292 28.95 16.42 -32.67
N LEU A 293 28.68 17.19 -33.73
CA LEU A 293 28.96 16.85 -35.14
C LEU A 293 30.45 16.64 -35.46
N SER A 294 31.35 16.90 -34.52
CA SER A 294 32.79 16.69 -34.67
C SER A 294 33.22 15.48 -33.84
N CYS A 295 33.63 14.39 -34.51
CA CYS A 295 34.09 13.15 -33.85
C CYS A 295 35.23 13.34 -32.84
N ILE A 296 36.05 14.38 -33.01
CA ILE A 296 37.23 14.67 -32.15
C ILE A 296 36.82 15.36 -30.84
N ARG A 297 35.68 16.06 -30.80
CA ARG A 297 35.17 16.78 -29.62
C ARG A 297 33.85 16.18 -29.13
N ASN A 298 33.68 14.88 -29.36
CA ASN A 298 32.50 14.16 -28.95
C ASN A 298 32.64 13.72 -27.48
N ASN A 299 31.79 14.26 -26.61
CA ASN A 299 31.83 14.01 -25.17
C ASN A 299 30.83 12.93 -24.73
N VAL A 300 30.30 12.13 -25.66
CA VAL A 300 29.34 11.05 -25.37
C VAL A 300 29.85 10.08 -24.32
N TRP A 301 31.12 9.68 -24.39
CA TRP A 301 31.71 8.77 -23.39
C TRP A 301 31.70 9.38 -21.98
N LEU A 302 31.90 10.69 -21.87
CA LEU A 302 31.80 11.39 -20.58
C LEU A 302 30.35 11.38 -20.06
N ALA A 303 29.37 11.59 -20.94
CA ALA A 303 27.95 11.52 -20.56
C ALA A 303 27.56 10.10 -20.09
N CYS A 304 27.97 9.06 -20.82
CA CYS A 304 27.73 7.67 -20.42
C CYS A 304 28.38 7.34 -19.05
N CYS A 305 29.64 7.74 -18.84
CA CYS A 305 30.31 7.55 -17.56
C CYS A 305 29.61 8.30 -16.42
N GLY A 306 29.05 9.49 -16.70
CA GLY A 306 28.25 10.25 -15.73
C GLY A 306 26.99 9.49 -15.29
N VAL A 307 26.24 8.94 -16.24
CA VAL A 307 25.04 8.13 -15.96
C VAL A 307 25.40 6.87 -15.17
N VAL A 308 26.45 6.16 -15.57
CA VAL A 308 26.93 4.97 -14.84
C VAL A 308 27.35 5.33 -13.42
N SER A 309 28.07 6.45 -13.24
CA SER A 309 28.48 6.91 -11.92
C SER A 309 27.29 7.26 -11.02
N ALA A 310 26.25 7.90 -11.55
CA ALA A 310 25.03 8.16 -10.81
C ALA A 310 24.30 6.86 -10.42
N GLY A 311 24.23 5.89 -11.34
CA GLY A 311 23.69 4.55 -11.06
C GLY A 311 24.45 3.82 -9.96
N LEU A 312 25.78 3.88 -9.97
CA LEU A 312 26.63 3.30 -8.91
C LEU A 312 26.44 4.01 -7.55
N ALA A 313 26.21 5.33 -7.55
CA ALA A 313 25.90 6.07 -6.32
C ALA A 313 24.55 5.65 -5.71
N VAL A 314 23.53 5.44 -6.56
CA VAL A 314 22.24 4.87 -6.15
C VAL A 314 22.44 3.45 -5.60
N LEU A 315 23.14 2.58 -6.34
CA LEU A 315 23.39 1.20 -5.93
C LEU A 315 24.12 1.11 -4.59
N SER A 316 25.18 1.89 -4.40
CA SER A 316 25.99 1.88 -3.18
C SER A 316 25.24 2.47 -1.98
N SER A 317 24.49 3.56 -2.15
CA SER A 317 23.73 4.18 -1.06
C SER A 317 22.59 3.28 -0.57
N PHE A 318 21.76 2.75 -1.48
CA PHE A 318 20.69 1.82 -1.12
C PHE A 318 21.23 0.49 -0.61
N GLY A 319 22.29 -0.04 -1.22
CA GLY A 319 22.94 -1.26 -0.74
C GLY A 319 23.48 -1.12 0.68
N LEU A 320 24.14 0.00 1.00
CA LEU A 320 24.60 0.29 2.36
C LEU A 320 23.42 0.40 3.36
N MET A 321 22.34 1.09 2.99
CA MET A 321 21.15 1.20 3.85
C MET A 321 20.55 -0.19 4.17
N LEU A 322 20.50 -1.08 3.18
CA LEU A 322 20.05 -2.46 3.38
C LEU A 322 20.98 -3.26 4.30
N PHE A 323 22.30 -3.10 4.17
CA PHE A 323 23.24 -3.68 5.14
C PHE A 323 23.00 -3.15 6.57
N CYS A 324 22.72 -1.86 6.71
CA CYS A 324 22.52 -1.20 8.00
C CYS A 324 21.21 -1.53 8.72
N GLY A 325 20.31 -2.34 8.16
CA GLY A 325 19.04 -2.64 8.83
C GLY A 325 17.83 -1.90 8.29
N VAL A 326 18.02 -0.94 7.39
CA VAL A 326 16.95 0.00 7.02
C VAL A 326 15.92 -0.72 6.15
N PRO A 327 14.61 -0.66 6.48
CA PRO A 327 13.57 -1.27 5.67
C PRO A 327 13.44 -0.54 4.33
N PHE A 328 13.26 -1.31 3.26
CA PHE A 328 13.03 -0.78 1.92
C PHE A 328 11.53 -0.65 1.70
N VAL A 329 11.07 0.59 1.56
CA VAL A 329 9.67 0.90 1.26
C VAL A 329 9.50 1.11 -0.23
N VAL A 330 8.37 0.69 -0.76
CA VAL A 330 8.08 0.73 -2.18
C VAL A 330 8.09 2.14 -2.77
N THR A 331 7.67 3.16 -1.99
CA THR A 331 7.68 4.57 -2.41
C THR A 331 9.08 5.10 -2.74
N VAL A 332 10.13 4.50 -2.15
CA VAL A 332 11.53 4.86 -2.41
C VAL A 332 12.00 4.39 -3.79
N THR A 333 11.24 3.55 -4.48
CA THR A 333 11.49 3.19 -5.90
C THR A 333 11.52 4.42 -6.82
N ASN A 334 10.91 5.54 -6.40
CA ASN A 334 10.90 6.80 -7.15
C ASN A 334 12.16 7.66 -6.88
N ALA A 335 12.95 7.35 -5.87
CA ALA A 335 14.11 8.14 -5.47
C ALA A 335 15.21 8.20 -6.54
N PRO A 336 15.55 7.14 -7.29
CA PRO A 336 16.56 7.22 -8.34
C PRO A 336 16.18 8.23 -9.45
N PHE A 337 14.89 8.41 -9.73
CA PHE A 337 14.40 9.42 -10.67
C PHE A 337 14.65 10.83 -10.16
N LEU A 338 14.39 11.09 -8.88
CA LEU A 338 14.69 12.38 -8.25
C LEU A 338 16.20 12.66 -8.18
N ILE A 339 17.03 11.63 -8.06
CA ILE A 339 18.49 11.75 -8.04
C ILE A 339 19.04 12.02 -9.44
N LEU A 340 18.49 11.38 -10.48
CA LEU A 340 18.91 11.56 -11.87
C LEU A 340 18.36 12.84 -12.51
N GLY A 341 17.25 13.39 -12.01
CA GLY A 341 16.60 14.59 -12.54
C GLY A 341 17.17 15.93 -12.05
N LYS A 342 18.26 15.92 -11.28
CA LYS A 342 18.99 17.13 -10.85
C LYS A 342 20.23 17.35 -11.70
#